data_AF-I8A7G1-F1
#
_entry.id   AF-I8A7G1-F1
#
_cell.length_a   1.000
_cell.length_b   1.000
_cell.length_c   1.000
_cell.angle_alpha   90.00
_cell.angle_beta   90.00
_cell.angle_gamma   90.00
#
_symmetry.space_group_name_H-M   'P 1'
#
loop_
_entity.id
_entity.type
_entity.pdbx_description
1 polymer ?
#
loop_
_entity_poly.entity_id
_entity_poly.type
_entity_poly.pdbx_seq_one_letter_code
_entity_poly.pdbx_strand_id
1 'polypeptide(L)'
;MLTPIRVRGRRTKRPAPTEDAGPQLKRSKGRGGRPLMSLVERYNFSQSQATRRAQRLIAKPPKQPLKKLSRLETLPVELIEKIFLLSLNVNLPRASASLAATVSSERIYRALILFAFWNDVPSSTGPFDAVSATAIAKILRPLEYIPLDLNERAALQSAILRCKWCTVQRLLSRFPDLMGLSIQRYWFSAGIAMTEDQEEKLRRFLAREEEENETRSFEGTDKDNNHYTLSVSPLVSVTVTCHETETAQTHRILGITEFPERFLKGGNGFTSETIAYLETLRLASGFNTSELMETHVALSRDALQKGIHAALVEHNAEALTSLLKIDEYHFRCRNTNVAVTNSVPYTIPAEHFRTAVRVARNEPALFQLLVRASAESVPADDSDITQWAMDLDDSFGQWLLDLMLQLPQRIEAANANPAEGAVFYLGRANGQVELARRYLNEVLGIEELGSWMEETSHDFESQWRSL
;
A
#
# COMPACT_ATOMS: atom_id res chain seq x y z
N MET A 1 32.45 -11.26 22.59
CA MET A 1 32.05 -10.94 23.99
C MET A 1 30.54 -11.12 24.09
N LEU A 2 30.09 -12.29 24.57
CA LEU A 2 28.68 -12.64 24.75
C LEU A 2 28.35 -12.54 26.24
N THR A 3 27.32 -11.79 26.61
CA THR A 3 26.83 -11.66 27.99
C THR A 3 26.01 -12.89 28.41
N PRO A 4 26.28 -13.52 29.57
CA PRO A 4 25.61 -14.74 29.98
C PRO A 4 24.24 -14.48 30.64
N ILE A 5 23.27 -15.32 30.28
CA ILE A 5 21.90 -15.36 30.80
C ILE A 5 21.89 -16.06 32.18
N ARG A 6 21.45 -15.36 33.22
CA ARG A 6 21.28 -15.91 34.58
C ARG A 6 19.91 -16.60 34.72
N VAL A 7 19.91 -17.93 34.73
CA VAL A 7 18.73 -18.74 35.08
C VAL A 7 18.62 -18.85 36.61
N ARG A 8 17.46 -18.46 37.16
CA ARG A 8 17.19 -18.44 38.61
C ARG A 8 16.89 -19.87 39.11
N GLY A 9 17.70 -20.33 40.06
CA GLY A 9 17.82 -21.73 40.47
C GLY A 9 16.61 -22.38 41.14
N ARG A 10 16.42 -23.65 40.78
CA ARG A 10 15.53 -24.67 41.36
C ARG A 10 16.07 -25.05 42.75
N ARG A 11 15.26 -24.92 43.80
CA ARG A 11 15.62 -25.22 45.20
C ARG A 11 15.97 -26.70 45.39
N THR A 12 17.24 -26.99 45.66
CA THR A 12 17.76 -28.29 46.10
C THR A 12 17.36 -28.58 47.56
N LYS A 13 16.85 -29.80 47.81
CA LYS A 13 16.54 -30.33 49.15
C LYS A 13 17.85 -30.54 49.94
N ARG A 14 17.88 -30.12 51.21
CA ARG A 14 18.98 -30.45 52.15
C ARG A 14 18.70 -31.81 52.84
N PRO A 15 19.72 -32.64 53.10
CA PRO A 15 19.59 -33.86 53.90
C PRO A 15 19.53 -33.56 55.40
N ALA A 16 19.03 -34.55 56.16
CA ALA A 16 18.67 -34.50 57.57
C ALA A 16 19.88 -34.33 58.53
N PRO A 17 19.68 -33.71 59.71
CA PRO A 17 20.64 -33.78 60.80
C PRO A 17 20.32 -34.94 61.76
N THR A 18 21.41 -35.54 62.26
CA THR A 18 21.54 -36.60 63.26
C THR A 18 21.06 -36.21 64.66
N GLU A 19 20.77 -37.25 65.44
CA GLU A 19 20.25 -37.24 66.81
C GLU A 19 21.25 -36.69 67.84
N ASP A 20 20.81 -35.74 68.70
CA ASP A 20 21.07 -35.77 70.15
C ASP A 20 20.31 -34.67 70.94
N ALA A 21 19.59 -35.12 71.97
CA ALA A 21 19.11 -34.50 73.22
C ALA A 21 18.31 -33.16 73.26
N GLY A 22 17.06 -33.23 73.76
CA GLY A 22 16.36 -32.13 74.48
C GLY A 22 14.88 -31.86 74.09
N PRO A 23 13.96 -31.55 75.03
CA PRO A 23 12.55 -31.97 74.95
C PRO A 23 11.63 -31.13 74.05
N GLN A 24 10.64 -31.82 73.48
CA GLN A 24 9.65 -31.31 72.51
C GLN A 24 8.74 -30.19 73.05
N LEU A 25 8.50 -29.19 72.20
CA LEU A 25 7.30 -28.35 72.23
C LEU A 25 6.60 -28.35 70.86
N LYS A 26 5.53 -29.15 70.81
CA LYS A 26 4.30 -29.05 70.00
C LYS A 26 4.43 -28.78 68.49
N ARG A 27 4.29 -29.87 67.73
CA ARG A 27 3.77 -29.86 66.35
C ARG A 27 2.44 -29.08 66.27
N SER A 28 2.37 -28.02 65.46
CA SER A 28 1.08 -27.49 64.98
C SER A 28 0.83 -27.97 63.55
N LYS A 29 -0.20 -28.81 63.45
CA LYS A 29 -0.85 -29.27 62.22
C LYS A 29 -1.39 -28.09 61.40
N GLY A 30 -1.60 -28.35 60.11
CA GLY A 30 -2.81 -27.89 59.44
C GLY A 30 -2.62 -26.76 58.42
N ARG A 31 -2.86 -27.11 57.16
CA ARG A 31 -3.31 -26.18 56.11
C ARG A 31 -4.49 -25.36 56.67
N GLY A 32 -4.33 -24.04 56.72
CA GLY A 32 -5.39 -23.12 57.16
C GLY A 32 -5.65 -22.09 56.08
N GLY A 33 -6.86 -22.15 55.50
CA GLY A 33 -7.40 -21.07 54.69
C GLY A 33 -7.46 -19.75 55.46
N ARG A 34 -7.62 -18.65 54.72
CA ARG A 34 -7.68 -17.28 55.27
C ARG A 34 -8.63 -17.24 56.48
N PRO A 35 -8.21 -16.74 57.64
CA PRO A 35 -9.10 -16.59 58.79
C PRO A 35 -10.26 -15.67 58.40
N LEU A 36 -11.47 -16.09 58.75
CA LEU A 36 -12.69 -15.35 58.48
C LEU A 36 -12.70 -14.15 59.43
N MET A 37 -12.19 -13.00 58.96
CA MET A 37 -12.15 -11.77 59.77
C MET A 37 -13.54 -11.42 60.28
N SER A 38 -13.61 -11.05 61.55
CA SER A 38 -14.85 -10.59 62.18
C SER A 38 -15.36 -9.33 61.49
N LEU A 39 -16.65 -9.03 61.67
CA LEU A 39 -17.30 -7.89 61.02
C LEU A 39 -16.65 -6.55 61.45
N VAL A 40 -16.21 -6.47 62.71
CA VAL A 40 -15.49 -5.32 63.27
C VAL A 40 -14.08 -5.18 62.67
N GLU A 41 -13.36 -6.30 62.49
CA GLU A 41 -12.03 -6.28 61.84
C GLU A 41 -12.12 -5.86 60.37
N ARG A 42 -13.15 -6.31 59.65
CA ARG A 42 -13.40 -5.86 58.27
C ARG A 42 -13.71 -4.36 58.20
N TYR A 43 -14.51 -3.85 59.14
CA TYR A 43 -14.85 -2.43 59.19
C TYR A 43 -13.59 -1.57 59.42
N ASN A 44 -12.75 -1.96 60.38
CA ASN A 44 -11.51 -1.24 60.68
C ASN A 44 -10.48 -1.34 59.54
N PHE A 45 -10.37 -2.50 58.89
CA PHE A 45 -9.52 -2.67 57.72
C PHE A 45 -10.00 -1.83 56.54
N SER A 46 -11.32 -1.79 56.30
CA SER A 46 -11.93 -0.95 55.27
C SER A 46 -11.73 0.54 55.54
N GLN A 47 -11.94 1.00 56.78
CA GLN A 47 -11.64 2.38 57.17
C GLN A 47 -10.14 2.73 57.03
N SER A 48 -9.24 1.83 57.42
CA SER A 48 -7.79 2.06 57.26
C SER A 48 -7.36 2.09 55.78
N GLN A 49 -8.01 1.31 54.90
CA GLN A 49 -7.78 1.39 53.47
C GLN A 49 -8.39 2.66 52.85
N ALA A 50 -9.58 3.05 53.28
CA ALA A 50 -10.25 4.26 52.81
C ALA A 50 -9.47 5.52 53.20
N THR A 51 -8.98 5.59 54.44
CA THR A 51 -8.10 6.68 54.91
C THR A 51 -6.76 6.70 54.17
N ARG A 52 -6.12 5.53 53.93
CA ARG A 52 -4.91 5.45 53.09
C ARG A 52 -5.15 5.88 51.65
N ARG A 53 -6.32 5.55 51.07
CA ARG A 53 -6.70 6.00 49.72
C ARG A 53 -6.98 7.50 49.69
N ALA A 54 -7.69 8.03 50.67
CA ALA A 54 -7.93 9.46 50.82
C ALA A 54 -6.60 10.23 50.97
N GLN A 55 -5.67 9.73 51.79
CA GLN A 55 -4.33 10.30 51.93
C GLN A 55 -3.53 10.28 50.63
N ARG A 56 -3.66 9.23 49.80
CA ARG A 56 -3.03 9.17 48.46
C ARG A 56 -3.67 10.11 47.44
N LEU A 57 -4.95 10.44 47.59
CA LEU A 57 -5.65 11.40 46.74
C LEU A 57 -5.36 12.86 47.15
N ILE A 58 -5.05 13.11 48.43
CA ILE A 58 -4.72 14.44 48.98
C ILE A 58 -3.21 14.76 48.87
N ALA A 59 -2.35 13.74 48.81
CA ALA A 59 -0.92 13.92 48.62
C ALA A 59 -0.64 14.58 47.25
N LYS A 60 -0.27 15.87 47.27
CA LYS A 60 0.25 16.55 46.07
C LYS A 60 1.41 15.71 45.50
N PRO A 61 1.42 15.41 44.19
CA PRO A 61 2.50 14.64 43.60
C PRO A 61 3.83 15.34 43.93
N PRO A 62 4.89 14.60 44.33
CA PRO A 62 6.20 15.21 44.47
C PRO A 62 6.53 15.90 43.14
N LYS A 63 6.97 17.16 43.19
CA LYS A 63 7.41 17.92 42.02
C LYS A 63 8.41 17.03 41.27
N GLN A 64 8.01 16.49 40.13
CA GLN A 64 8.90 15.69 39.31
C GLN A 64 10.13 16.55 39.01
N PRO A 65 11.36 16.02 39.12
CA PRO A 65 12.52 16.77 38.70
C PRO A 65 12.29 17.22 37.26
N LEU A 66 12.44 18.52 36.98
CA LEU A 66 12.42 19.06 35.63
C LEU A 66 13.31 18.16 34.78
N LYS A 67 12.72 17.46 33.80
CA LYS A 67 13.47 16.60 32.88
C LYS A 67 14.57 17.46 32.28
N LYS A 68 15.83 17.14 32.56
CA LYS A 68 16.97 17.83 31.96
C LYS A 68 16.91 17.51 30.46
N LEU A 69 16.41 18.47 29.69
CA LEU A 69 16.37 18.38 28.24
C LEU A 69 17.80 18.19 27.72
N SER A 70 17.96 17.34 26.72
CA SER A 70 19.25 17.17 26.07
C SER A 70 19.66 18.46 25.34
N ARG A 71 20.95 18.65 25.05
CA ARG A 71 21.43 19.82 24.28
C ARG A 71 20.73 19.97 22.92
N LEU A 72 20.29 18.86 22.33
CA LEU A 72 19.57 18.85 21.06
C LEU A 72 18.11 19.26 21.24
N GLU A 73 17.49 18.92 22.38
CA GLU A 73 16.11 19.34 22.73
C GLU A 73 16.03 20.80 23.20
N THR A 74 17.15 21.40 23.59
CA THR A 74 17.23 22.83 23.94
C THR A 74 17.43 23.75 22.74
N LEU A 75 17.63 23.19 21.54
CA LEU A 75 17.77 23.99 20.33
C LEU A 75 16.45 24.68 19.96
N PRO A 76 16.50 25.84 19.29
CA PRO A 76 15.34 26.43 18.63
C PRO A 76 14.66 25.43 17.69
N VAL A 77 13.35 25.54 17.58
CA VAL A 77 12.52 24.61 16.80
C VAL A 77 13.01 24.56 15.36
N GLU A 78 13.34 25.70 14.76
CA GLU A 78 13.79 25.84 13.39
C GLU A 78 15.08 25.05 13.12
N LEU A 79 15.99 24.99 14.10
CA LEU A 79 17.22 24.20 13.99
C LEU A 79 16.95 22.71 14.12
N ILE A 80 16.02 22.31 14.98
CA ILE A 80 15.60 20.91 15.11
C ILE A 80 14.93 20.44 13.80
N GLU A 81 14.03 21.25 13.23
CA GLU A 81 13.40 20.98 11.94
C GLU A 81 14.45 20.89 10.83
N LYS A 82 15.42 21.81 10.77
CA LYS A 82 16.50 21.78 9.78
C LYS A 82 17.38 20.53 9.92
N ILE A 83 17.79 20.18 11.14
CA ILE A 83 18.58 18.95 11.40
C ILE A 83 17.78 17.71 10.96
N PHE A 84 16.48 17.68 11.23
CA PHE A 84 15.61 16.59 10.83
C PHE A 84 15.50 16.48 9.30
N LEU A 85 15.25 17.58 8.59
CA LEU A 85 15.12 17.57 7.12
C LEU A 85 16.43 17.30 6.40
N LEU A 86 17.59 17.65 6.98
CA LEU A 86 18.90 17.29 6.44
C LEU A 86 19.24 15.81 6.66
N SER A 87 18.86 15.24 7.80
CA SER A 87 19.17 13.84 8.12
C SER A 87 18.13 12.84 7.61
N LEU A 88 16.90 13.30 7.35
CA LEU A 88 15.72 12.52 6.96
C LEU A 88 15.49 11.29 7.86
N ASN A 89 16.00 11.34 9.09
CA ASN A 89 16.01 10.20 9.98
C ASN A 89 14.69 10.13 10.74
N VAL A 90 13.78 9.30 10.22
CA VAL A 90 12.44 9.09 10.77
C VAL A 90 12.46 8.45 12.18
N ASN A 91 13.61 8.00 12.69
CA ASN A 91 13.76 7.55 14.08
C ASN A 91 14.05 8.69 15.07
N LEU A 92 14.46 9.88 14.61
CA LEU A 92 14.70 11.05 15.48
C LEU A 92 13.47 11.44 16.32
N PRO A 93 12.24 11.52 15.76
CA PRO A 93 11.02 11.76 16.54
C PRO A 93 10.75 10.65 17.58
N ARG A 94 11.24 9.42 17.35
CA ARG A 94 11.01 8.29 18.26
C ARG A 94 11.94 8.32 19.47
N ALA A 95 13.03 9.08 19.41
CA ALA A 95 14.01 9.17 20.48
C ALA A 95 13.52 10.04 21.65
N SER A 96 12.68 11.04 21.39
CA SER A 96 12.14 11.92 22.43
C SER A 96 10.79 12.54 22.05
N ALA A 97 9.92 12.68 23.04
CA ALA A 97 8.61 13.30 22.88
C ALA A 97 8.69 14.80 22.54
N SER A 98 9.72 15.52 23.02
CA SER A 98 9.89 16.94 22.65
C SER A 98 10.29 17.07 21.19
N LEU A 99 11.21 16.22 20.70
CA LEU A 99 11.62 16.20 19.30
C LEU A 99 10.47 15.77 18.39
N ALA A 100 9.67 14.80 18.82
CA ALA A 100 8.44 14.44 18.12
C ALA A 100 7.52 15.65 17.97
N ALA A 101 7.22 16.35 19.08
CA ALA A 101 6.33 17.51 19.05
C ALA A 101 6.84 18.62 18.11
N THR A 102 8.16 18.84 18.05
CA THR A 102 8.74 19.85 17.15
C THR A 102 8.67 19.47 15.67
N VAL A 103 8.95 18.21 15.33
CA VAL A 103 9.03 17.78 13.91
C VAL A 103 7.70 17.26 13.36
N SER A 104 6.69 17.10 14.22
CA SER A 104 5.33 16.67 13.84
C SER A 104 4.46 17.81 13.34
N SER A 105 5.01 18.69 12.50
CA SER A 105 4.26 19.80 11.88
C SER A 105 3.75 19.43 10.48
N GLU A 106 2.60 19.97 10.09
CA GLU A 106 2.01 19.72 8.76
C GLU A 106 2.98 20.11 7.64
N ARG A 107 3.72 21.19 7.85
CA ARG A 107 4.73 21.71 6.92
C ARG A 107 5.84 20.69 6.67
N ILE A 108 6.29 19.99 7.71
CA ILE A 108 7.30 18.93 7.59
C ILE A 108 6.73 17.70 6.90
N TYR A 109 5.53 17.27 7.27
CA TYR A 109 4.87 16.14 6.63
C TYR A 109 4.64 16.38 5.13
N ARG A 110 4.20 17.59 4.76
CA ARG A 110 4.10 18.02 3.35
C ARG A 110 5.45 17.90 2.66
N ALA A 111 6.49 18.53 3.19
CA ALA A 111 7.81 18.52 2.56
C ALA A 111 8.37 17.09 2.40
N LEU A 112 8.24 16.25 3.43
CA LEU A 112 8.65 14.84 3.37
C LEU A 112 7.88 14.03 2.33
N ILE A 113 6.56 14.21 2.25
CA ILE A 113 5.73 13.49 1.26
C ILE A 113 6.13 13.92 -0.15
N LEU A 114 6.20 15.23 -0.41
CA LEU A 114 6.58 15.72 -1.74
C LEU A 114 7.96 15.22 -2.13
N PHE A 115 8.92 15.28 -1.21
CA PHE A 115 10.29 14.87 -1.47
C PHE A 115 10.45 13.35 -1.67
N ALA A 116 9.72 12.54 -0.89
CA ALA A 116 9.82 11.09 -0.99
C ALA A 116 9.08 10.50 -2.20
N PHE A 117 7.92 11.08 -2.56
CA PHE A 117 7.03 10.49 -3.55
C PHE A 117 7.07 11.15 -4.93
N TRP A 118 7.62 12.36 -5.04
CA TRP A 118 7.91 12.94 -6.35
C TRP A 118 9.13 12.26 -6.97
N ASN A 119 9.09 12.01 -8.28
CA ASN A 119 10.20 11.43 -9.03
C ASN A 119 10.81 12.49 -9.94
N ASP A 120 11.88 13.13 -9.49
CA ASP A 120 12.69 14.02 -10.32
C ASP A 120 13.77 13.20 -11.02
N VAL A 121 13.41 12.63 -12.17
CA VAL A 121 14.40 11.96 -13.01
C VAL A 121 15.24 13.06 -13.67
N PRO A 122 16.57 13.10 -13.44
CA PRO A 122 17.42 14.10 -14.08
C PRO A 122 17.34 13.91 -15.59
N SER A 123 16.90 14.95 -16.30
CA SER A 123 16.90 14.93 -17.76
C SER A 123 18.34 14.86 -18.25
N SER A 124 18.61 14.05 -19.28
CA SER A 124 19.92 13.97 -19.94
C SER A 124 20.31 15.26 -20.69
N THR A 125 19.49 16.31 -20.64
CA THR A 125 19.62 17.56 -21.39
C THR A 125 19.84 18.80 -20.49
N GLY A 126 21.10 19.09 -20.18
CA GLY A 126 21.62 20.47 -20.17
C GLY A 126 21.31 21.43 -18.97
N PRO A 127 21.60 22.74 -19.13
CA PRO A 127 21.70 23.75 -18.04
C PRO A 127 20.38 24.11 -17.33
N PHE A 128 19.26 23.51 -17.73
CA PHE A 128 17.91 23.78 -17.22
C PHE A 128 17.68 23.23 -15.80
N ASP A 129 18.59 22.39 -15.30
CA ASP A 129 18.56 21.87 -13.92
C ASP A 129 18.75 22.97 -12.85
N ALA A 130 19.47 24.06 -13.14
CA ALA A 130 19.72 25.09 -12.14
C ALA A 130 18.50 26.01 -11.90
N VAL A 131 17.79 26.41 -12.96
CA VAL A 131 16.60 27.29 -12.86
C VAL A 131 15.43 26.52 -12.28
N SER A 132 15.22 25.28 -12.75
CA SER A 132 14.20 24.36 -12.22
C SER A 132 14.39 24.10 -10.72
N ALA A 133 15.63 23.87 -10.27
CA ALA A 133 15.94 23.65 -8.86
C ALA A 133 15.49 24.81 -7.96
N THR A 134 15.54 26.07 -8.42
CA THR A 134 15.10 27.20 -7.60
C THR A 134 13.59 27.29 -7.42
N ALA A 135 12.81 27.02 -8.48
CA ALA A 135 11.35 27.01 -8.41
C ALA A 135 10.85 25.81 -7.59
N ILE A 136 11.45 24.64 -7.80
CA ILE A 136 11.19 23.41 -7.03
C ILE A 136 11.56 23.60 -5.56
N ALA A 137 12.72 24.18 -5.26
CA ALA A 137 13.14 24.45 -3.88
C ALA A 137 12.20 25.41 -3.15
N LYS A 138 11.52 26.33 -3.86
CA LYS A 138 10.48 27.19 -3.25
C LYS A 138 9.25 26.37 -2.83
N ILE A 139 8.83 25.43 -3.66
CA ILE A 139 7.66 24.57 -3.40
C ILE A 139 7.95 23.60 -2.23
N LEU A 140 9.17 23.07 -2.15
CA LEU A 140 9.61 22.11 -1.14
C LEU A 140 9.99 22.70 0.22
N ARG A 141 9.95 24.03 0.40
CA ARG A 141 10.27 24.66 1.70
C ARG A 141 9.46 24.03 2.83
N PRO A 142 10.09 23.68 3.97
CA PRO A 142 11.39 24.13 4.46
C PRO A 142 12.60 23.30 4.00
N LEU A 143 12.38 22.22 3.23
CA LEU A 143 13.43 21.31 2.84
C LEU A 143 14.36 21.97 1.81
N GLU A 144 15.67 21.86 2.04
CA GLU A 144 16.70 22.23 1.06
C GLU A 144 16.76 21.12 0.01
N TYR A 145 16.38 21.45 -1.23
CA TYR A 145 16.19 20.44 -2.27
C TYR A 145 17.53 19.86 -2.76
N ILE A 146 17.68 18.55 -2.61
CA ILE A 146 18.77 17.75 -3.17
C ILE A 146 18.10 16.51 -3.78
N PRO A 147 18.18 16.27 -5.11
CA PRO A 147 17.57 15.09 -5.72
C PRO A 147 18.04 13.79 -5.05
N LEU A 148 17.10 12.89 -4.76
CA LEU A 148 17.41 11.56 -4.21
C LEU A 148 17.65 10.56 -5.33
N ASP A 149 18.56 9.62 -5.12
CA ASP A 149 18.64 8.45 -5.99
C ASP A 149 17.46 7.48 -5.74
N LEU A 150 17.32 6.46 -6.59
CA LEU A 150 16.23 5.50 -6.50
C LEU A 150 16.23 4.72 -5.17
N ASN A 151 17.42 4.37 -4.64
CA ASN A 151 17.57 3.55 -3.44
C ASN A 151 17.30 4.36 -2.16
N GLU A 152 17.81 5.58 -2.11
CA GLU A 152 17.57 6.57 -1.05
C GLU A 152 16.08 6.90 -0.97
N ARG A 153 15.45 7.13 -2.12
CA ARG A 153 14.01 7.38 -2.22
C ARG A 153 13.22 6.16 -1.75
N ALA A 154 13.61 4.95 -2.14
CA ALA A 154 12.96 3.73 -1.68
C ALA A 154 13.07 3.52 -0.17
N ALA A 155 14.26 3.76 0.40
CA ALA A 155 14.48 3.69 1.84
C ALA A 155 13.65 4.72 2.60
N LEU A 156 13.56 5.96 2.08
CA LEU A 156 12.77 7.03 2.66
C LEU A 156 11.26 6.73 2.58
N GLN A 157 10.76 6.28 1.43
CA GLN A 157 9.37 5.87 1.26
C GLN A 157 9.01 4.74 2.23
N SER A 158 9.82 3.68 2.30
CA SER A 158 9.56 2.55 3.21
C SER A 158 9.56 3.00 4.68
N ALA A 159 10.44 3.92 5.08
CA ALA A 159 10.48 4.48 6.43
C ALA A 159 9.26 5.37 6.75
N ILE A 160 8.87 6.26 5.83
CA ILE A 160 7.72 7.14 5.97
C ILE A 160 6.42 6.33 6.01
N LEU A 161 6.26 5.39 5.08
CA LEU A 161 5.07 4.56 5.01
C LEU A 161 4.87 3.82 6.32
N ARG A 162 5.90 3.26 6.95
CA ARG A 162 5.79 2.58 8.27
C ARG A 162 5.32 3.49 9.42
N CYS A 163 5.35 4.80 9.26
CA CYS A 163 4.92 5.72 10.30
C CYS A 163 3.40 5.88 10.38
N LYS A 164 2.88 6.01 11.60
CA LYS A 164 1.44 6.19 11.86
C LYS A 164 0.87 7.51 11.34
N TRP A 165 1.71 8.54 11.20
CA TRP A 165 1.28 9.85 10.70
C TRP A 165 1.07 9.86 9.18
N CYS A 166 1.72 8.95 8.44
CA CYS A 166 1.60 8.85 6.99
C CYS A 166 0.36 8.01 6.66
N THR A 167 -0.80 8.66 6.69
CA THR A 167 -2.07 8.06 6.28
C THR A 167 -2.28 8.21 4.78
N VAL A 168 -3.16 7.36 4.24
CA VAL A 168 -3.63 7.42 2.85
C VAL A 168 -4.16 8.80 2.50
N GLN A 169 -5.13 9.29 3.27
CA GLN A 169 -5.76 10.60 3.05
C GLN A 169 -4.74 11.73 3.02
N ARG A 170 -3.72 11.66 3.88
CA ARG A 170 -2.63 12.64 3.89
C ARG A 170 -1.80 12.57 2.63
N LEU A 171 -1.48 11.38 2.14
CA LEU A 171 -0.76 11.24 0.87
C LEU A 171 -1.59 11.80 -0.30
N LEU A 172 -2.86 11.43 -0.39
CA LEU A 172 -3.80 11.87 -1.42
C LEU A 172 -3.97 13.39 -1.44
N SER A 173 -4.07 14.03 -0.26
CA SER A 173 -4.16 15.49 -0.14
C SER A 173 -2.96 16.26 -0.72
N ARG A 174 -1.84 15.57 -1.01
CA ARG A 174 -0.62 16.15 -1.58
C ARG A 174 -0.46 15.89 -3.07
N PHE A 175 -1.40 15.17 -3.70
CA PHE A 175 -1.35 14.94 -5.14
C PHE A 175 -1.42 16.22 -5.97
N PRO A 176 -2.22 17.25 -5.63
CA PRO A 176 -2.19 18.51 -6.37
C PRO A 176 -0.80 19.18 -6.33
N ASP A 177 -0.15 19.17 -5.16
CA ASP A 177 1.22 19.70 -4.99
C ASP A 177 2.23 18.89 -5.83
N LEU A 178 2.13 17.55 -5.85
CA LEU A 178 2.97 16.66 -6.67
C LEU A 178 2.77 16.90 -8.17
N MET A 179 1.53 17.08 -8.60
CA MET A 179 1.19 17.39 -9.98
C MET A 179 1.77 18.75 -10.39
N GLY A 180 1.63 19.75 -9.52
CA GLY A 180 2.24 21.07 -9.73
C GLY A 180 3.76 21.00 -9.85
N LEU A 181 4.44 20.16 -9.06
CA LEU A 181 5.88 19.90 -9.20
C LEU A 181 6.24 19.28 -10.56
N SER A 182 5.47 18.29 -11.01
CA SER A 182 5.68 17.66 -12.32
C SER A 182 5.47 18.63 -13.47
N ILE A 183 4.41 19.45 -13.45
CA ILE A 183 4.17 20.48 -14.48
C ILE A 183 5.28 21.54 -14.42
N GLN A 184 5.66 22.00 -13.23
CA GLN A 184 6.76 22.95 -13.08
C GLN A 184 8.07 22.42 -13.66
N ARG A 185 8.37 21.13 -13.47
CA ARG A 185 9.61 20.49 -13.94
C ARG A 185 9.59 20.21 -15.44
N TYR A 186 8.57 19.52 -15.94
CA TYR A 186 8.55 18.98 -17.30
C TYR A 186 7.94 19.93 -18.33
N TRP A 187 7.22 20.97 -17.90
CA TRP A 187 6.62 21.96 -18.79
C TRP A 187 7.34 23.31 -18.68
N PHE A 188 7.16 24.03 -17.57
CA PHE A 188 7.69 25.38 -17.42
C PHE A 188 9.22 25.41 -17.38
N SER A 189 9.85 24.48 -16.66
CA SER A 189 11.30 24.46 -16.58
C SER A 189 11.97 23.85 -17.81
N ALA A 190 11.22 23.15 -18.66
CA ALA A 190 11.67 22.74 -19.99
C ALA A 190 11.73 23.93 -20.96
N GLY A 191 11.22 25.10 -20.56
CA GLY A 191 11.23 26.31 -21.39
C GLY A 191 10.06 26.39 -22.37
N ILE A 192 9.02 25.58 -22.17
CA ILE A 192 7.78 25.64 -22.94
C ILE A 192 6.97 26.83 -22.44
N ALA A 193 6.68 27.76 -23.34
CA ALA A 193 5.85 28.93 -23.10
C ALA A 193 4.42 28.67 -23.57
N MET A 194 3.44 29.23 -22.84
CA MET A 194 2.03 29.14 -23.16
C MET A 194 1.51 30.52 -23.58
N THR A 195 0.44 30.55 -24.37
CA THR A 195 -0.33 31.79 -24.56
C THR A 195 -1.07 32.14 -23.25
N GLU A 196 -1.41 33.41 -23.07
CA GLU A 196 -2.10 33.88 -21.85
C GLU A 196 -3.42 33.13 -21.61
N ASP A 197 -4.17 32.83 -22.67
CA ASP A 197 -5.40 32.03 -22.60
C ASP A 197 -5.15 30.60 -22.12
N GLN A 198 -4.08 29.95 -22.59
CA GLN A 198 -3.73 28.59 -22.21
C GLN A 198 -3.20 28.53 -20.78
N GLU A 199 -2.39 29.51 -20.38
CA GLU A 199 -1.89 29.60 -19.01
C GLU A 199 -3.03 29.83 -18.00
N GLU A 200 -3.99 30.68 -18.35
CA GLU A 200 -5.16 30.94 -17.52
C GLU A 200 -6.06 29.70 -17.40
N LYS A 201 -6.27 28.96 -18.50
CA LYS A 201 -6.97 27.66 -18.46
C LYS A 201 -6.26 26.67 -17.54
N LEU A 202 -4.94 26.55 -17.65
CA LEU A 202 -4.16 25.67 -16.79
C LEU A 202 -4.26 26.08 -15.31
N ARG A 203 -4.26 27.40 -15.02
CA ARG A 203 -4.45 27.90 -13.65
C ARG A 203 -5.82 27.55 -13.10
N ARG A 204 -6.89 27.69 -13.89
CA ARG A 204 -8.25 27.28 -13.49
C ARG A 204 -8.37 25.78 -13.26
N PHE A 205 -7.77 24.96 -14.13
CA PHE A 205 -7.64 23.52 -13.94
C PHE A 205 -6.98 23.18 -12.60
N LEU A 206 -5.82 23.80 -12.32
CA LEU A 206 -5.07 23.58 -11.07
C LEU A 206 -5.82 24.12 -9.84
N ALA A 207 -6.60 25.19 -10.01
CA ALA A 207 -7.48 25.73 -8.97
C ALA A 207 -8.72 24.87 -8.73
N ARG A 208 -9.05 23.96 -9.66
CA ARG A 208 -10.25 23.10 -9.68
C ARG A 208 -11.54 23.91 -9.88
N GLU A 209 -11.46 24.96 -10.68
CA GLU A 209 -12.61 25.83 -11.01
C GLU A 209 -13.33 25.39 -12.31
N GLU A 210 -13.06 24.18 -12.79
CA GLU A 210 -13.52 23.70 -14.10
C GLU A 210 -15.00 23.33 -14.15
N GLU A 211 -15.60 23.51 -15.32
CA GLU A 211 -16.90 22.93 -15.67
C GLU A 211 -16.75 21.49 -16.18
N GLU A 212 -17.84 20.70 -16.15
CA GLU A 212 -17.86 19.23 -16.34
C GLU A 212 -17.26 18.68 -17.66
N ASN A 213 -16.83 19.52 -18.61
CA ASN A 213 -16.39 19.11 -19.94
C ASN A 213 -15.17 19.87 -20.50
N GLU A 214 -14.36 20.54 -19.68
CA GLU A 214 -13.17 21.25 -20.20
C GLU A 214 -12.03 20.30 -20.60
N THR A 215 -11.36 20.63 -21.71
CA THR A 215 -10.30 19.81 -22.29
C THR A 215 -9.03 19.91 -21.43
N ARG A 216 -8.57 18.76 -20.89
CA ARG A 216 -7.38 18.65 -20.01
C ARG A 216 -6.05 18.62 -20.79
N SER A 217 -6.05 19.27 -21.94
CA SER A 217 -4.93 19.38 -22.85
C SER A 217 -4.59 20.84 -23.06
N PHE A 218 -3.35 21.21 -22.80
CA PHE A 218 -2.87 22.59 -22.93
C PHE A 218 -1.77 22.67 -23.97
N GLU A 219 -1.72 23.76 -24.73
CA GLU A 219 -0.76 23.94 -25.81
C GLU A 219 0.35 24.91 -25.41
N GLY A 220 1.55 24.66 -25.90
CA GLY A 220 2.70 25.54 -25.70
C GLY A 220 3.78 25.34 -26.75
N THR A 221 4.70 26.29 -26.83
CA THR A 221 5.83 26.24 -27.76
C THR A 221 7.15 26.44 -27.04
N ASP A 222 8.21 25.78 -27.51
CA ASP A 222 9.56 26.04 -27.03
C ASP A 222 10.23 27.22 -27.77
N LYS A 223 11.49 27.48 -27.45
CA LYS A 223 12.30 28.55 -28.07
C LYS A 223 12.59 28.32 -29.54
N ASP A 224 12.49 27.07 -30.00
CA ASP A 224 12.75 26.66 -31.37
C ASP A 224 11.45 26.60 -32.20
N ASN A 225 10.33 27.07 -31.63
CA ASN A 225 8.96 27.02 -32.18
C ASN A 225 8.44 25.58 -32.40
N ASN A 226 8.93 24.60 -31.66
CA ASN A 226 8.31 23.27 -31.65
C ASN A 226 7.02 23.31 -30.82
N HIS A 227 5.99 22.60 -31.26
CA HIS A 227 4.67 22.54 -30.65
C HIS A 227 4.59 21.39 -29.67
N TYR A 228 4.14 21.70 -28.46
CA TYR A 228 3.92 20.72 -27.41
C TYR A 228 2.47 20.76 -26.94
N THR A 229 1.97 19.60 -26.54
CA THR A 229 0.72 19.48 -25.79
C THR A 229 0.98 18.84 -24.44
N LEU A 230 0.45 19.48 -23.40
CA LEU A 230 0.42 19.01 -22.02
C LEU A 230 -0.94 18.34 -21.79
N SER A 231 -0.98 17.03 -21.69
CA SER A 231 -2.18 16.28 -21.32
C SER A 231 -2.11 15.85 -19.87
N VAL A 232 -3.08 16.27 -19.05
CA VAL A 232 -3.11 15.94 -17.62
C VAL A 232 -4.20 14.92 -17.33
N SER A 233 -3.79 13.77 -16.79
CA SER A 233 -4.69 12.80 -16.17
C SER A 233 -4.67 13.03 -14.65
N PRO A 234 -5.72 13.66 -14.07
CA PRO A 234 -5.72 14.06 -12.67
C PRO A 234 -5.37 12.88 -11.76
N LEU A 235 -4.53 13.13 -10.77
CA LEU A 235 -4.07 12.15 -9.77
C LEU A 235 -3.24 10.97 -10.32
N VAL A 236 -3.10 10.81 -11.64
CA VAL A 236 -2.41 9.68 -12.26
C VAL A 236 -1.09 10.09 -12.92
N SER A 237 -1.13 10.97 -13.92
CA SER A 237 0.05 11.30 -14.73
C SER A 237 -0.08 12.62 -15.49
N VAL A 238 1.07 13.14 -15.89
CA VAL A 238 1.22 14.28 -16.80
C VAL A 238 1.96 13.79 -18.02
N THR A 239 1.39 14.00 -19.21
CA THR A 239 1.99 13.58 -20.48
C THR A 239 2.33 14.82 -21.30
N VAL A 240 3.58 14.90 -21.76
CA VAL A 240 4.07 15.95 -22.65
C VAL A 240 4.33 15.33 -24.02
N THR A 241 3.59 15.77 -25.04
CA THR A 241 3.74 15.32 -26.42
C THR A 241 4.37 16.41 -27.26
N CYS A 242 5.44 16.09 -27.98
CA CYS A 242 6.03 16.95 -29.02
C CYS A 242 5.49 16.52 -30.39
N HIS A 243 4.87 17.44 -31.12
CA HIS A 243 4.23 17.14 -32.40
C HIS A 243 5.23 16.96 -33.53
N GLU A 244 6.36 17.66 -33.50
CA GLU A 244 7.40 17.59 -34.54
C GLU A 244 8.17 16.27 -34.51
N THR A 245 8.35 15.70 -33.32
CA THR A 245 9.08 14.44 -33.14
C THR A 245 8.15 13.24 -32.95
N GLU A 246 6.84 13.48 -32.83
CA GLU A 246 5.83 12.48 -32.46
C GLU A 246 6.18 11.72 -31.16
N THR A 247 6.98 12.33 -30.29
CA THR A 247 7.40 11.71 -29.03
C THR A 247 6.47 12.14 -27.89
N ALA A 248 5.97 11.14 -27.14
CA ALA A 248 5.15 11.34 -25.95
C ALA A 248 5.91 10.88 -24.71
N GLN A 249 6.12 11.77 -23.74
CA GLN A 249 6.72 11.44 -22.45
C GLN A 249 5.65 11.51 -21.36
N THR A 250 5.38 10.37 -20.71
CA THR A 250 4.42 10.29 -19.61
C THR A 250 5.14 10.24 -18.27
N HIS A 251 4.89 11.23 -17.43
CA HIS A 251 5.46 11.36 -16.09
C HIS A 251 4.38 11.06 -15.04
N ARG A 252 4.62 10.08 -14.18
CA ARG A 252 3.70 9.71 -13.11
C ARG A 252 3.75 10.77 -12.00
N ILE A 253 2.57 11.17 -11.50
CA ILE A 253 2.47 12.18 -10.42
C ILE A 253 3.04 11.61 -9.11
N LEU A 254 2.73 10.35 -8.82
CA LEU A 254 3.19 9.65 -7.63
C LEU A 254 4.20 8.56 -8.03
N GLY A 255 5.48 8.80 -7.76
CA GLY A 255 6.55 7.85 -8.06
C GLY A 255 6.77 6.85 -6.92
N ILE A 256 5.99 5.79 -6.85
CA ILE A 256 6.12 4.74 -5.81
C ILE A 256 7.31 3.84 -6.12
N THR A 257 8.03 3.39 -5.08
CA THR A 257 9.08 2.37 -5.20
C THR A 257 8.68 1.02 -4.61
N GLU A 258 7.73 0.99 -3.67
CA GLU A 258 7.31 -0.23 -2.97
C GLU A 258 5.83 -0.16 -2.58
N PHE A 259 5.09 -1.26 -2.76
CA PHE A 259 3.77 -1.43 -2.15
C PHE A 259 3.89 -1.82 -0.68
N PRO A 260 3.30 -1.07 0.27
CA PRO A 260 3.42 -1.41 1.68
C PRO A 260 2.67 -2.71 1.99
N GLU A 261 3.38 -3.71 2.54
CA GLU A 261 2.81 -5.04 2.82
C GLU A 261 1.54 -5.01 3.68
N ARG A 262 1.41 -4.02 4.57
CA ARG A 262 0.24 -3.89 5.45
C ARG A 262 -1.07 -3.70 4.69
N PHE A 263 -1.01 -3.04 3.53
CA PHE A 263 -2.17 -2.77 2.70
C PHE A 263 -2.44 -3.95 1.78
N LEU A 264 -1.39 -4.62 1.29
CA LEU A 264 -1.53 -5.86 0.53
C LEU A 264 -2.19 -6.96 1.36
N LYS A 265 -1.79 -7.13 2.63
CA LYS A 265 -2.31 -8.18 3.52
C LYS A 265 -3.72 -7.94 4.05
N GLY A 266 -4.30 -6.74 3.90
CA GLY A 266 -5.59 -6.40 4.50
C GLY A 266 -5.56 -6.42 6.04
N GLY A 267 -4.53 -5.86 6.68
CA GLY A 267 -4.25 -6.09 8.12
C GLY A 267 -5.39 -5.79 9.11
N ASN A 268 -6.28 -4.85 8.81
CA ASN A 268 -7.49 -4.54 9.60
C ASN A 268 -8.79 -4.78 8.80
N GLY A 269 -8.71 -5.63 7.77
CA GLY A 269 -9.74 -5.80 6.73
C GLY A 269 -9.62 -4.79 5.59
N PHE A 270 -10.35 -5.05 4.51
CA PHE A 270 -10.40 -4.17 3.34
C PHE A 270 -11.55 -3.16 3.45
N THR A 271 -11.27 -2.02 4.08
CA THR A 271 -12.19 -0.87 4.06
C THR A 271 -12.20 -0.19 2.69
N SER A 272 -13.28 0.51 2.32
CA SER A 272 -13.37 1.27 1.07
C SER A 272 -12.21 2.25 0.90
N GLU A 273 -11.74 2.88 1.98
CA GLU A 273 -10.55 3.76 1.94
C GLU A 273 -9.26 3.01 1.59
N THR A 274 -9.12 1.77 2.07
CA THR A 274 -7.95 0.93 1.79
C THR A 274 -7.97 0.45 0.34
N ILE A 275 -9.15 0.13 -0.19
CA ILE A 275 -9.34 -0.27 -1.59
C ILE A 275 -9.04 0.91 -2.52
N ALA A 276 -9.61 2.08 -2.25
CA ALA A 276 -9.33 3.32 -2.98
C ALA A 276 -7.83 3.63 -2.99
N TYR A 277 -7.14 3.39 -1.87
CA TYR A 277 -5.70 3.54 -1.80
C TYR A 277 -4.94 2.54 -2.68
N LEU A 278 -5.31 1.26 -2.64
CA LEU A 278 -4.69 0.23 -3.47
C LEU A 278 -4.87 0.54 -4.95
N GLU A 279 -6.05 0.96 -5.36
CA GLU A 279 -6.31 1.44 -6.73
C GLU A 279 -5.46 2.67 -7.07
N THR A 280 -5.35 3.63 -6.15
CA THR A 280 -4.49 4.79 -6.37
C THR A 280 -3.03 4.38 -6.57
N LEU A 281 -2.52 3.48 -5.73
CA LEU A 281 -1.15 2.99 -5.85
C LEU A 281 -0.94 2.20 -7.15
N ARG A 282 -1.93 1.41 -7.57
CA ARG A 282 -1.92 0.68 -8.84
C ARG A 282 -1.77 1.63 -10.02
N LEU A 283 -2.63 2.65 -10.12
CA LEU A 283 -2.58 3.64 -11.19
C LEU A 283 -1.29 4.47 -11.18
N ALA A 284 -0.86 4.91 -10.00
CA ALA A 284 0.39 5.64 -9.81
C ALA A 284 1.62 4.82 -10.24
N SER A 285 1.58 3.51 -10.03
CA SER A 285 2.64 2.56 -10.46
C SER A 285 2.61 2.27 -11.97
N GLY A 286 1.62 2.81 -12.69
CA GLY A 286 1.45 2.59 -14.12
C GLY A 286 0.79 1.27 -14.49
N PHE A 287 0.17 0.58 -13.53
CA PHE A 287 -0.49 -0.71 -13.75
C PHE A 287 -1.90 -0.52 -14.32
N ASN A 288 -2.02 0.39 -15.29
CA ASN A 288 -3.28 0.90 -15.83
C ASN A 288 -3.38 0.82 -17.36
N THR A 289 -2.50 0.03 -17.96
CA THR A 289 -2.40 -0.20 -19.41
C THR A 289 -2.29 -1.69 -19.66
N SER A 290 -2.70 -2.12 -20.85
CA SER A 290 -2.47 -3.48 -21.34
C SER A 290 -1.03 -3.69 -21.83
N GLU A 291 -0.29 -2.61 -22.06
CA GLU A 291 1.11 -2.65 -22.46
C GLU A 291 2.02 -2.88 -21.25
N LEU A 292 2.68 -4.04 -21.21
CA LEU A 292 3.56 -4.42 -20.11
C LEU A 292 4.90 -3.68 -20.23
N MET A 293 5.12 -2.71 -19.34
CA MET A 293 6.38 -1.98 -19.24
C MET A 293 7.22 -2.48 -18.07
N GLU A 294 8.54 -2.38 -18.16
CA GLU A 294 9.42 -2.71 -17.02
C GLU A 294 9.06 -1.81 -15.83
N THR A 295 8.86 -2.44 -14.66
CA THR A 295 8.49 -1.74 -13.44
C THR A 295 9.59 -1.88 -12.39
N HIS A 296 10.00 -0.74 -11.83
CA HIS A 296 10.93 -0.68 -10.69
C HIS A 296 10.22 -0.81 -9.34
N VAL A 297 8.91 -1.06 -9.32
CA VAL A 297 8.13 -1.16 -8.09
C VAL A 297 8.32 -2.52 -7.43
N ALA A 298 8.77 -2.50 -6.17
CA ALA A 298 8.89 -3.69 -5.34
C ALA A 298 7.53 -4.09 -4.74
N LEU A 299 7.24 -5.39 -4.79
CA LEU A 299 6.02 -6.00 -4.27
C LEU A 299 6.36 -7.35 -3.65
N SER A 300 5.78 -7.62 -2.48
CA SER A 300 5.87 -8.91 -1.80
C SER A 300 4.70 -9.79 -2.25
N ARG A 301 4.98 -10.76 -3.13
CA ARG A 301 3.94 -11.69 -3.63
C ARG A 301 3.32 -12.50 -2.48
N ASP A 302 4.09 -12.90 -1.47
CA ASP A 302 3.54 -13.56 -0.27
C ASP A 302 2.53 -12.67 0.48
N ALA A 303 2.83 -11.38 0.64
CA ALA A 303 1.91 -10.43 1.25
C ALA A 303 0.62 -10.28 0.43
N LEU A 304 0.75 -10.24 -0.89
CA LEU A 304 -0.37 -10.13 -1.82
C LEU A 304 -1.25 -11.37 -1.83
N GLN A 305 -0.67 -12.57 -1.87
CA GLN A 305 -1.42 -13.84 -1.82
C GLN A 305 -2.19 -14.00 -0.51
N LYS A 306 -1.62 -13.54 0.61
CA LYS A 306 -2.34 -13.43 1.90
C LYS A 306 -3.50 -12.44 1.83
N GLY A 307 -3.31 -11.32 1.15
CA GLY A 307 -4.37 -10.36 0.84
C GLY A 307 -5.52 -10.94 0.04
N ILE A 308 -5.19 -11.65 -1.06
CA ILE A 308 -6.18 -12.31 -1.93
C ILE A 308 -7.00 -13.31 -1.11
N HIS A 309 -6.34 -14.11 -0.28
CA HIS A 309 -7.03 -15.04 0.63
C HIS A 309 -7.94 -14.30 1.62
N ALA A 310 -7.46 -13.21 2.23
CA ALA A 310 -8.26 -12.42 3.16
C ALA A 310 -9.49 -11.78 2.48
N ALA A 311 -9.34 -11.25 1.26
CA ALA A 311 -10.43 -10.69 0.48
C ALA A 311 -11.49 -11.74 0.12
N LEU A 312 -11.07 -12.98 -0.18
CA LEU A 312 -11.97 -14.11 -0.40
C LEU A 312 -12.77 -14.46 0.87
N VAL A 313 -12.11 -14.52 2.02
CA VAL A 313 -12.75 -14.83 3.31
C VAL A 313 -13.71 -13.71 3.75
N GLU A 314 -13.38 -12.45 3.46
CA GLU A 314 -14.22 -11.29 3.76
C GLU A 314 -15.36 -11.05 2.74
N HIS A 315 -15.47 -11.89 1.69
CA HIS A 315 -16.40 -11.69 0.57
C HIS A 315 -16.28 -10.32 -0.11
N ASN A 316 -15.06 -9.79 -0.23
CA ASN A 316 -14.82 -8.47 -0.78
C ASN A 316 -14.33 -8.55 -2.24
N ALA A 317 -15.28 -8.50 -3.18
CA ALA A 317 -15.01 -8.60 -4.61
C ALA A 317 -14.16 -7.43 -5.15
N GLU A 318 -14.35 -6.22 -4.63
CA GLU A 318 -13.58 -5.04 -5.05
C GLU A 318 -12.10 -5.17 -4.65
N ALA A 319 -11.84 -5.52 -3.38
CA ALA A 319 -10.48 -5.74 -2.90
C ALA A 319 -9.80 -6.89 -3.66
N LEU A 320 -10.53 -7.99 -3.89
CA LEU A 320 -10.03 -9.12 -4.67
C LEU A 320 -9.62 -8.69 -6.08
N THR A 321 -10.47 -7.90 -6.74
CA THR A 321 -10.22 -7.38 -8.10
C THR A 321 -8.96 -6.53 -8.14
N SER A 322 -8.81 -5.56 -7.22
CA SER A 322 -7.62 -4.71 -7.14
C SER A 322 -6.34 -5.51 -6.92
N LEU A 323 -6.37 -6.50 -6.02
CA LEU A 323 -5.21 -7.33 -5.69
C LEU A 323 -4.81 -8.26 -6.84
N LEU A 324 -5.79 -8.85 -7.56
CA LEU A 324 -5.53 -9.69 -8.73
C LEU A 324 -4.94 -8.89 -9.89
N LYS A 325 -5.45 -7.67 -10.15
CA LYS A 325 -4.86 -6.76 -11.14
C LYS A 325 -3.40 -6.46 -10.82
N ILE A 326 -3.09 -6.19 -9.54
CA ILE A 326 -1.72 -5.95 -9.07
C ILE A 326 -0.84 -7.21 -9.21
N ASP A 327 -1.31 -8.41 -8.82
CA ASP A 327 -0.53 -9.66 -8.93
C ASP A 327 -0.17 -9.95 -10.38
N GLU A 328 -1.18 -9.93 -11.26
CA GLU A 328 -1.04 -10.30 -12.65
C GLU A 328 -0.11 -9.34 -13.38
N TYR A 329 -0.37 -8.03 -13.27
CA TYR A 329 0.44 -7.03 -13.97
C TYR A 329 1.91 -7.08 -13.51
N HIS A 330 2.13 -7.10 -12.19
CA HIS A 330 3.48 -7.13 -11.62
C HIS A 330 4.25 -8.40 -12.00
N PHE A 331 3.61 -9.56 -11.92
CA PHE A 331 4.22 -10.82 -12.29
C PHE A 331 4.60 -10.84 -13.77
N ARG A 332 3.68 -10.41 -14.65
CA ARG A 332 3.92 -10.43 -16.09
C ARG A 332 5.03 -9.45 -16.47
N CYS A 333 5.02 -8.21 -15.98
CA CYS A 333 6.08 -7.23 -16.23
C CYS A 333 7.49 -7.73 -15.87
N ARG A 334 7.62 -8.47 -14.76
CA ARG A 334 8.92 -9.06 -14.37
C ARG A 334 9.38 -10.20 -15.26
N ASN A 335 8.46 -10.86 -15.95
CA ASN A 335 8.73 -12.04 -16.77
C ASN A 335 8.67 -11.74 -18.27
N THR A 336 8.28 -10.53 -18.71
CA THR A 336 8.19 -10.12 -20.12
C THR A 336 9.51 -10.27 -20.88
N ASN A 337 10.65 -10.01 -20.23
CA ASN A 337 11.97 -10.03 -20.86
C ASN A 337 12.69 -11.39 -20.78
N VAL A 338 12.03 -12.44 -20.28
CA VAL A 338 12.61 -13.78 -20.20
C VAL A 338 12.34 -14.51 -21.51
N ALA A 339 13.37 -15.13 -22.10
CA ALA A 339 13.21 -15.95 -23.31
C ALA A 339 12.04 -16.94 -23.13
N VAL A 340 11.19 -17.09 -24.14
CA VAL A 340 9.92 -17.87 -24.11
C VAL A 340 10.11 -19.28 -23.52
N THR A 341 11.28 -19.89 -23.70
CA THR A 341 11.62 -21.22 -23.18
C THR A 341 11.82 -21.31 -21.67
N ASN A 342 12.00 -20.19 -20.97
CA ASN A 342 12.24 -20.11 -19.52
C ASN A 342 11.21 -19.24 -18.78
N SER A 343 10.15 -18.79 -19.46
CA SER A 343 9.11 -17.96 -18.83
C SER A 343 8.32 -18.78 -17.82
N VAL A 344 8.27 -18.31 -16.58
CA VAL A 344 7.46 -18.93 -15.52
C VAL A 344 6.00 -18.52 -15.75
N PRO A 345 5.05 -19.48 -15.83
CA PRO A 345 3.66 -19.13 -16.06
C PRO A 345 3.05 -18.42 -14.85
N TYR A 346 2.18 -17.46 -15.13
CA TYR A 346 1.38 -16.83 -14.11
C TYR A 346 0.36 -17.84 -13.58
N THR A 347 0.38 -18.07 -12.27
CA THR A 347 -0.46 -19.07 -11.62
C THR A 347 -1.02 -18.54 -10.31
N ILE A 348 -2.28 -18.86 -10.04
CA ILE A 348 -2.98 -18.57 -8.80
C ILE A 348 -3.00 -19.84 -7.95
N PRO A 349 -2.70 -19.77 -6.64
CA PRO A 349 -2.76 -20.94 -5.76
C PRO A 349 -4.13 -21.64 -5.76
N ALA A 350 -4.12 -22.97 -5.87
CA ALA A 350 -5.31 -23.83 -5.82
C ALA A 350 -6.21 -23.58 -4.59
N GLU A 351 -5.59 -23.25 -3.44
CA GLU A 351 -6.30 -22.95 -2.19
C GLU A 351 -7.25 -21.75 -2.32
N HIS A 352 -6.97 -20.79 -3.20
CA HIS A 352 -7.86 -19.63 -3.41
C HIS A 352 -9.16 -20.04 -4.09
N PHE A 353 -9.10 -20.93 -5.09
CA PHE A 353 -10.29 -21.48 -5.74
C PHE A 353 -11.13 -22.32 -4.75
N ARG A 354 -10.47 -23.17 -3.96
CA ARG A 354 -11.14 -23.93 -2.88
C ARG A 354 -11.80 -23.03 -1.86
N THR A 355 -11.14 -21.94 -1.48
CA THR A 355 -11.67 -20.95 -0.52
C THR A 355 -12.89 -20.25 -1.10
N ALA A 356 -12.84 -19.82 -2.37
CA ALA A 356 -13.97 -19.20 -3.05
C ALA A 356 -15.22 -20.10 -3.03
N VAL A 357 -15.06 -21.38 -3.37
CA VAL A 357 -16.15 -22.37 -3.32
C VAL A 357 -16.67 -22.57 -1.90
N ARG A 358 -15.80 -22.67 -0.90
CA ARG A 358 -16.21 -22.96 0.48
C ARG A 358 -16.92 -21.78 1.15
N VAL A 359 -16.44 -20.57 0.89
CA VAL A 359 -16.89 -19.33 1.54
C VAL A 359 -18.11 -18.77 0.81
N ALA A 360 -18.10 -18.71 -0.53
CA ALA A 360 -19.14 -18.11 -1.36
C ALA A 360 -19.90 -19.15 -2.21
N ARG A 361 -20.40 -20.22 -1.59
CA ARG A 361 -21.10 -21.33 -2.28
C ARG A 361 -22.23 -20.88 -3.21
N ASN A 362 -22.95 -19.83 -2.85
CA ASN A 362 -24.12 -19.37 -3.60
C ASN A 362 -23.82 -18.22 -4.56
N GLU A 363 -22.59 -17.69 -4.54
CA GLU A 363 -22.21 -16.51 -5.32
C GLU A 363 -20.94 -16.81 -6.13
N PRO A 364 -21.06 -17.10 -7.43
CA PRO A 364 -19.92 -17.47 -8.27
C PRO A 364 -18.98 -16.29 -8.55
N ALA A 365 -19.37 -15.05 -8.21
CA ALA A 365 -18.65 -13.83 -8.56
C ALA A 365 -17.17 -13.84 -8.13
N LEU A 366 -16.85 -14.31 -6.92
CA LEU A 366 -15.45 -14.39 -6.46
C LEU A 366 -14.65 -15.42 -7.26
N PHE A 367 -15.28 -16.55 -7.61
CA PHE A 367 -14.64 -17.57 -8.43
C PHE A 367 -14.44 -17.08 -9.88
N GLN A 368 -15.44 -16.38 -10.44
CA GLN A 368 -15.35 -15.73 -11.74
C GLN A 368 -14.20 -14.71 -11.80
N LEU A 369 -13.95 -13.95 -10.74
CA LEU A 369 -12.79 -13.04 -10.66
C LEU A 369 -11.45 -13.79 -10.68
N LEU A 370 -11.34 -14.93 -9.99
CA LEU A 370 -10.14 -15.76 -10.02
C LEU A 370 -9.90 -16.36 -11.41
N VAL A 371 -10.97 -16.86 -12.04
CA VAL A 371 -10.94 -17.38 -13.41
C VAL A 371 -10.57 -16.28 -14.42
N ARG A 372 -11.11 -15.07 -14.25
CA ARG A 372 -10.77 -13.91 -15.10
C ARG A 372 -9.29 -13.53 -14.98
N ALA A 373 -8.66 -13.70 -13.82
CA ALA A 373 -7.21 -13.53 -13.67
C ALA A 373 -6.40 -14.67 -14.32
N SER A 374 -6.80 -15.92 -14.11
CA SER A 374 -6.18 -17.09 -14.74
C SER A 374 -7.08 -18.32 -14.63
N ALA A 375 -7.74 -18.67 -15.74
CA ALA A 375 -8.59 -19.86 -15.82
C ALA A 375 -7.77 -21.15 -15.73
N GLU A 376 -6.54 -21.13 -16.25
CA GLU A 376 -5.61 -22.26 -16.29
C GLU A 376 -5.06 -22.61 -14.90
N SER A 377 -5.26 -21.74 -13.91
CA SER A 377 -4.90 -22.00 -12.52
C SER A 377 -5.94 -22.84 -11.76
N VAL A 378 -7.11 -23.10 -12.37
CA VAL A 378 -8.13 -23.97 -11.77
C VAL A 378 -7.56 -25.38 -11.60
N PRO A 379 -7.70 -25.99 -10.41
CA PRO A 379 -7.25 -27.38 -10.20
C PRO A 379 -8.11 -28.37 -11.00
N ALA A 380 -7.49 -29.18 -11.86
CA ALA A 380 -8.21 -30.06 -12.80
C ALA A 380 -9.01 -31.19 -12.14
N ASP A 381 -8.47 -31.82 -11.10
CA ASP A 381 -9.05 -33.01 -10.46
C ASP A 381 -9.62 -32.73 -9.06
N ASP A 382 -10.18 -31.54 -8.83
CA ASP A 382 -10.67 -31.15 -7.51
C ASP A 382 -12.16 -31.45 -7.33
N SER A 383 -12.45 -32.47 -6.51
CA SER A 383 -13.81 -32.94 -6.25
C SER A 383 -14.72 -31.88 -5.63
N ASP A 384 -14.18 -30.97 -4.80
CA ASP A 384 -14.99 -29.94 -4.14
C ASP A 384 -15.49 -28.93 -5.20
N ILE A 385 -14.62 -28.56 -6.16
CA ILE A 385 -14.96 -27.64 -7.25
C ILE A 385 -15.90 -28.30 -8.25
N THR A 386 -15.66 -29.56 -8.64
CA THR A 386 -16.54 -30.29 -9.57
C THR A 386 -17.94 -30.42 -9.00
N GLN A 387 -18.07 -30.83 -7.72
CA GLN A 387 -19.38 -30.95 -7.08
C GLN A 387 -20.10 -29.60 -7.02
N TRP A 388 -19.39 -28.54 -6.63
CA TRP A 388 -19.96 -27.21 -6.60
C TRP A 388 -20.44 -26.71 -7.97
N ALA A 389 -19.65 -26.94 -9.03
CA ALA A 389 -20.03 -26.57 -10.38
C ALA A 389 -21.30 -27.32 -10.86
N MET A 390 -21.46 -28.59 -10.47
CA MET A 390 -22.68 -29.36 -10.73
C MET A 390 -23.87 -28.83 -9.91
N ASP A 391 -23.64 -28.43 -8.66
CA ASP A 391 -24.69 -27.92 -7.76
C ASP A 391 -25.20 -26.53 -8.18
N LEU A 392 -24.40 -25.73 -8.90
CA LEU A 392 -24.83 -24.43 -9.45
C LEU A 392 -25.92 -24.57 -10.52
N ASP A 393 -25.81 -25.59 -11.37
CA ASP A 393 -26.73 -25.90 -12.48
C ASP A 393 -27.08 -24.69 -13.39
N ASP A 394 -26.14 -23.76 -13.57
CA ASP A 394 -26.26 -22.59 -14.42
C ASP A 394 -25.25 -22.60 -15.59
N SER A 395 -25.29 -21.57 -16.45
CA SER A 395 -24.39 -21.48 -17.60
C SER A 395 -22.91 -21.41 -17.18
N PHE A 396 -22.62 -20.82 -16.03
CA PHE A 396 -21.26 -20.75 -15.50
C PHE A 396 -20.76 -22.12 -15.00
N GLY A 397 -21.60 -22.87 -14.28
CA GLY A 397 -21.29 -24.23 -13.82
C GLY A 397 -20.99 -25.18 -14.98
N GLN A 398 -21.83 -25.16 -16.02
CA GLN A 398 -21.62 -25.95 -17.24
C GLN A 398 -20.31 -25.57 -17.94
N TRP A 399 -20.05 -24.27 -18.09
CA TRP A 399 -18.82 -23.76 -18.67
C TRP A 399 -17.57 -24.18 -17.87
N LEU A 400 -17.65 -24.16 -16.53
CA LEU A 400 -16.56 -24.53 -15.64
C LEU A 400 -16.22 -26.03 -15.74
N LEU A 401 -17.23 -26.89 -15.83
CA LEU A 401 -17.02 -28.33 -16.05
C LEU A 401 -16.33 -28.61 -17.39
N ASP A 402 -16.73 -27.91 -18.46
CA ASP A 402 -16.09 -28.00 -19.77
C ASP A 402 -14.64 -27.49 -19.74
N LEU A 403 -14.37 -26.40 -19.02
CA LEU A 403 -13.02 -25.92 -18.78
C LEU A 403 -12.18 -27.00 -18.08
N MET A 404 -12.69 -27.62 -17.01
CA MET A 404 -11.96 -28.63 -16.24
C MET A 404 -11.56 -29.84 -17.09
N LEU A 405 -12.41 -30.27 -18.02
CA LEU A 405 -12.11 -31.35 -18.96
C LEU A 405 -10.98 -31.01 -19.94
N GLN A 406 -10.83 -29.72 -20.28
CA GLN A 406 -9.86 -29.24 -21.28
C GLN A 406 -8.59 -28.64 -20.65
N LEU A 407 -8.52 -28.54 -19.31
CA LEU A 407 -7.44 -27.84 -18.59
C LEU A 407 -6.02 -28.25 -18.99
N PRO A 408 -5.66 -29.55 -19.11
CA PRO A 408 -4.29 -29.93 -19.47
C PRO A 408 -3.82 -29.31 -20.79
N GLN A 409 -4.68 -29.34 -21.81
CA GLN A 409 -4.40 -28.76 -23.13
C GLN A 409 -4.38 -27.22 -23.08
N ARG A 410 -5.24 -26.61 -22.25
CA ARG A 410 -5.27 -25.15 -22.07
C ARG A 410 -4.03 -24.63 -21.36
N ILE A 411 -3.55 -25.33 -20.34
CA ILE A 411 -2.31 -25.00 -19.63
C ILE A 411 -1.12 -25.03 -20.60
N GLU A 412 -1.02 -26.04 -21.46
CA GLU A 412 0.04 -26.13 -22.48
C GLU A 412 -0.03 -24.95 -23.47
N ALA A 413 -1.23 -24.64 -23.98
CA ALA A 413 -1.42 -23.51 -24.90
C ALA A 413 -1.09 -22.16 -24.26
N ALA A 414 -1.54 -21.92 -23.03
CA ALA A 414 -1.27 -20.70 -22.28
C ALA A 414 0.22 -20.55 -21.93
N ASN A 415 0.92 -21.64 -21.64
CA ASN A 415 2.36 -21.61 -21.39
C ASN A 415 3.17 -21.30 -22.66
N ALA A 416 2.70 -21.76 -23.82
CA ALA A 416 3.36 -21.52 -25.10
C ALA A 416 3.18 -20.06 -25.58
N ASN A 417 1.98 -19.51 -25.45
CA ASN A 417 1.69 -18.10 -25.75
C ASN A 417 0.61 -17.57 -24.79
N PRO A 418 1.00 -16.93 -23.67
CA PRO A 418 0.03 -16.44 -22.69
C PRO A 418 -0.95 -15.41 -23.25
N ALA A 419 -0.52 -14.58 -24.21
CA ALA A 419 -1.32 -13.47 -24.72
C ALA A 419 -2.49 -13.96 -25.59
N GLU A 420 -2.30 -15.03 -26.37
CA GLU A 420 -3.33 -15.53 -27.31
C GLU A 420 -3.89 -16.91 -26.92
N GLY A 421 -3.10 -17.73 -26.22
CA GLY A 421 -3.42 -19.12 -25.91
C GLY A 421 -4.18 -19.33 -24.59
N ALA A 422 -4.09 -18.38 -23.66
CA ALA A 422 -4.87 -18.40 -22.43
C ALA A 422 -6.34 -18.04 -22.70
N VAL A 423 -7.27 -18.50 -21.86
CA VAL A 423 -8.69 -18.14 -21.92
C VAL A 423 -8.85 -16.63 -21.64
N PHE A 424 -8.12 -16.14 -20.63
CA PHE A 424 -8.06 -14.72 -20.28
C PHE A 424 -6.61 -14.25 -20.19
N TYR A 425 -6.37 -13.02 -20.62
CA TYR A 425 -5.07 -12.36 -20.51
C TYR A 425 -5.26 -10.90 -20.09
N LEU A 426 -4.69 -10.50 -18.95
CA LEU A 426 -4.94 -9.18 -18.36
C LEU A 426 -6.45 -8.92 -18.17
N GLY A 427 -7.18 -9.98 -17.77
CA GLY A 427 -8.64 -9.98 -17.62
C GLY A 427 -9.45 -9.81 -18.91
N ARG A 428 -8.80 -9.66 -20.08
CA ARG A 428 -9.43 -9.66 -21.39
C ARG A 428 -9.72 -11.10 -21.82
N ALA A 429 -10.89 -11.35 -22.37
CA ALA A 429 -11.22 -12.66 -22.95
C ALA A 429 -10.59 -12.81 -24.35
N ASN A 430 -9.91 -13.93 -24.58
CA ASN A 430 -9.28 -14.19 -25.88
C ASN A 430 -10.28 -14.79 -26.87
N GLY A 431 -10.82 -13.96 -27.77
CA GLY A 431 -11.84 -14.38 -28.75
C GLY A 431 -11.42 -15.48 -29.73
N GLN A 432 -10.13 -15.84 -29.80
CA GLN A 432 -9.64 -16.99 -30.58
C GLN A 432 -9.79 -18.33 -29.84
N VAL A 433 -10.00 -18.29 -28.51
CA VAL A 433 -10.20 -19.47 -27.68
C VAL A 433 -11.70 -19.72 -27.53
N GLU A 434 -12.16 -20.90 -27.96
CA GLU A 434 -13.58 -21.25 -27.95
C GLU A 434 -14.20 -21.16 -26.54
N LEU A 435 -13.49 -21.61 -25.51
CA LEU A 435 -13.94 -21.47 -24.12
C LEU A 435 -14.15 -20.00 -23.71
N ALA A 436 -13.29 -19.08 -24.17
CA ALA A 436 -13.46 -17.66 -23.87
C ALA A 436 -14.68 -17.07 -24.61
N ARG A 437 -14.89 -17.44 -25.88
CA ARG A 437 -16.10 -17.05 -26.64
C ARG A 437 -17.38 -17.54 -25.97
N ARG A 438 -17.40 -18.80 -25.55
CA ARG A 438 -18.54 -19.38 -24.82
C ARG A 438 -18.77 -18.67 -23.49
N TYR A 439 -17.70 -18.33 -22.75
CA TYR A 439 -17.83 -17.53 -21.53
C TYR A 439 -18.51 -16.18 -21.80
N LEU A 440 -18.07 -15.45 -22.83
CA LEU A 440 -18.65 -14.16 -23.21
C LEU A 440 -20.13 -14.28 -23.56
N ASN A 441 -20.51 -15.26 -24.38
CA ASN A 441 -21.87 -15.42 -24.88
C ASN A 441 -22.83 -16.05 -23.86
N GLU A 442 -22.41 -17.14 -23.22
CA GLU A 442 -23.26 -18.00 -22.37
C GLU A 442 -23.28 -17.52 -20.91
N VAL A 443 -22.16 -16.98 -20.40
CA VAL A 443 -22.04 -16.57 -18.99
C VAL A 443 -22.28 -15.07 -18.83
N LEU A 444 -21.62 -14.22 -19.63
CA LEU A 444 -21.72 -12.77 -19.47
C LEU A 444 -22.78 -12.11 -20.36
N GLY A 445 -23.15 -12.74 -21.49
CA GLY A 445 -24.09 -12.18 -22.46
C GLY A 445 -23.57 -10.91 -23.17
N ILE A 446 -22.26 -10.78 -23.35
CA ILE A 446 -21.60 -9.63 -23.98
C ILE A 446 -20.74 -10.07 -25.18
N GLU A 447 -20.52 -9.19 -26.14
CA GLU A 447 -19.73 -9.50 -27.34
C GLU A 447 -18.22 -9.49 -27.08
N GLU A 448 -17.75 -8.54 -26.28
CA GLU A 448 -16.34 -8.35 -25.96
C GLU A 448 -16.14 -7.98 -24.49
N LEU A 449 -15.05 -8.47 -23.91
CA LEU A 449 -14.60 -8.11 -22.56
C LEU A 449 -13.20 -7.52 -22.66
N GLY A 450 -13.09 -6.22 -22.37
CA GLY A 450 -11.84 -5.48 -22.41
C GLY A 450 -10.83 -5.92 -21.33
N SER A 451 -9.63 -5.35 -21.42
CA SER A 451 -8.60 -5.53 -20.40
C SER A 451 -9.05 -4.90 -19.09
N TRP A 452 -9.01 -5.67 -18.00
CA TRP A 452 -9.39 -5.14 -16.70
C TRP A 452 -8.34 -4.20 -16.11
N MET A 453 -7.16 -4.10 -16.72
CA MET A 453 -6.12 -3.16 -16.28
C MET A 453 -6.56 -1.71 -16.49
N GLU A 454 -7.34 -1.46 -17.54
CA GLU A 454 -7.89 -0.14 -17.87
C GLU A 454 -9.15 0.18 -17.06
N GLU A 455 -9.84 -0.83 -16.56
CA GLU A 455 -10.99 -0.68 -15.67
C GLU A 455 -10.56 -0.13 -14.31
N THR A 456 -11.28 0.89 -13.82
CA THR A 456 -11.13 1.46 -12.48
C THR A 456 -12.47 1.46 -11.77
N SER A 457 -12.52 0.94 -10.54
CA SER A 457 -13.71 1.00 -9.69
C SER A 457 -13.80 2.30 -8.90
N HIS A 458 -12.72 3.08 -8.88
CA HIS A 458 -12.59 4.30 -8.09
C HIS A 458 -12.72 5.54 -8.98
N ASP A 459 -13.64 6.43 -8.62
CA ASP A 459 -13.88 7.67 -9.34
C ASP A 459 -12.84 8.73 -8.92
N PHE A 460 -11.69 8.70 -9.57
CA PHE A 460 -10.62 9.67 -9.39
C PHE A 460 -11.02 11.10 -9.81
N GLU A 461 -12.02 11.23 -10.68
CA GLU A 461 -12.48 12.53 -11.15
C GLU A 461 -13.29 13.24 -10.08
N SER A 462 -14.30 12.57 -9.52
CA SER A 462 -15.02 13.08 -8.36
C SER A 462 -14.07 13.35 -7.19
N GLN A 463 -13.07 12.49 -7.00
CA GLN A 463 -12.06 12.70 -5.97
C GLN A 463 -11.24 13.96 -6.22
N TRP A 464 -10.73 14.18 -7.43
CA TRP A 464 -9.97 15.39 -7.80
C TRP A 464 -10.77 16.68 -7.51
N ARG A 465 -12.06 16.68 -7.82
CA ARG A 465 -12.96 17.82 -7.55
C ARG A 465 -13.26 18.03 -6.06
N SER A 466 -13.16 16.96 -5.26
CA SER A 466 -13.48 17.00 -3.81
C SER A 466 -12.30 17.39 -2.91
N LEU A 467 -11.06 17.26 -3.41
CA LEU A 467 -9.83 17.69 -2.74
C LEU A 467 -9.69 19.20 -2.83
#